data_AF-A0A673SKQ0-F1
#
_entry.id   AF-A0A673SKQ0-F1
#
_cell.length_a   1.000
_cell.length_b   1.000
_cell.length_c   1.000
_cell.angle_alpha   90.00
_cell.angle_beta   90.00
_cell.angle_gamma   90.00
#
_symmetry.space_group_name_H-M   'P 1'
#
loop_
_entity.id
_entity.type
_entity.pdbx_description
1 polymer ?
#
loop_
_entity_poly.entity_id
_entity_poly.type
_entity_poly.pdbx_seq_one_letter_code
_entity_poly.pdbx_strand_id
1 'polypeptide(L)'
;MVGQRVLLLAGFFLSEFLLSEAAKILIGSSLGGSHHLLLDRVSEILQDHGYNVTMLRYGAEFLIPENNEKPYQVISCLPPEDYEKEINQTFNYFMTEALHGSLILQRLVVQTC
;
A
#
# COMPACT_ATOMS: atom_id res chain seq x y z
N MET A 1 -45.52 -17.22 17.98
CA MET A 1 -44.50 -17.61 16.95
C MET A 1 -44.00 -16.44 16.11
N VAL A 2 -44.80 -15.40 15.81
CA VAL A 2 -44.37 -14.23 15.04
C VAL A 2 -43.35 -13.36 15.79
N GLY A 3 -43.59 -13.06 17.07
CA GLY A 3 -42.69 -12.22 17.87
C GLY A 3 -41.26 -12.74 18.00
N GLN A 4 -41.08 -14.07 18.08
CA GLN A 4 -39.75 -14.69 18.14
C GLN A 4 -39.00 -14.61 16.81
N ARG A 5 -39.71 -14.66 15.67
CA ARG A 5 -39.12 -14.46 14.34
C ARG A 5 -38.72 -12.99 14.11
N VAL A 6 -39.52 -12.05 14.61
CA VAL A 6 -39.21 -10.61 14.56
C VAL A 6 -37.99 -10.28 15.45
N LEU A 7 -37.90 -10.87 16.64
CA LEU A 7 -36.74 -10.74 17.52
C LEU A 7 -35.45 -11.31 16.90
N LEU A 8 -35.54 -12.46 16.23
CA LEU A 8 -34.40 -13.06 15.53
C LEU A 8 -33.95 -12.20 14.34
N LEU A 9 -34.88 -11.64 13.57
CA LEU A 9 -34.57 -10.73 12.47
C LEU A 9 -33.94 -9.43 13.00
N ALA A 10 -34.52 -8.82 14.03
CA ALA A 10 -33.95 -7.63 14.66
C ALA A 10 -32.54 -7.90 15.22
N GLY A 11 -32.32 -9.06 15.83
CA GLY A 11 -30.99 -9.49 16.30
C GLY A 11 -29.99 -9.69 15.15
N PHE A 12 -30.42 -10.22 14.01
CA PHE A 12 -29.57 -10.40 12.83
C PHE A 12 -29.16 -9.04 12.24
N PHE A 13 -30.10 -8.10 12.07
CA PHE A 13 -29.80 -6.75 11.58
C PHE A 13 -28.93 -5.95 12.55
N LEU A 14 -29.15 -6.09 13.86
CA LEU A 14 -28.29 -5.48 14.88
C LEU A 14 -26.89 -6.11 14.89
N SER A 15 -26.76 -7.41 14.65
CA SER A 15 -25.47 -8.09 14.54
C SER A 15 -24.71 -7.66 13.28
N GLU A 16 -25.39 -7.48 12.15
CA GLU A 16 -24.81 -6.93 10.92
C GLU A 16 -24.37 -5.48 11.12
N PHE A 17 -25.16 -4.68 11.86
CA PHE A 17 -24.83 -3.30 12.20
C PHE A 17 -23.63 -3.20 13.17
N LEU A 18 -23.53 -4.10 14.15
CA LEU A 18 -22.39 -4.16 15.09
C LEU A 18 -21.12 -4.77 14.46
N LEU A 19 -21.25 -5.69 13.50
CA LEU A 19 -20.12 -6.15 12.69
C LEU A 19 -19.70 -5.12 11.64
N SER A 20 -20.64 -4.27 11.20
CA SER A 20 -20.39 -3.08 10.38
C SER A 20 -19.65 -2.00 11.15
N GLU A 21 -19.53 -2.10 12.48
CA GLU A 21 -18.52 -1.39 13.26
C GLU A 21 -17.12 -1.96 12.95
N ALA A 22 -16.70 -1.64 11.72
CA ALA A 22 -15.36 -1.55 11.18
C ALA A 22 -14.42 -2.72 11.48
N ALA A 23 -14.43 -3.76 10.62
CA ALA A 23 -13.20 -4.50 10.35
C ALA A 23 -12.13 -3.48 9.93
N LYS A 24 -11.24 -3.14 10.87
CA LYS A 24 -10.20 -2.13 10.65
C LYS A 24 -9.13 -2.75 9.77
N ILE A 25 -9.10 -2.34 8.51
CA ILE A 25 -8.16 -2.88 7.53
C ILE A 25 -6.85 -2.10 7.65
N LEU A 26 -5.79 -2.82 8.00
CA LEU A 26 -4.44 -2.29 8.05
C LEU A 26 -3.70 -2.68 6.77
N ILE A 27 -3.27 -1.68 5.99
CA ILE A 27 -2.52 -1.89 4.75
C ILE A 27 -1.10 -1.38 4.95
N GLY A 28 -0.11 -2.25 4.79
CA GLY A 28 1.30 -1.89 4.86
C GLY A 28 1.87 -1.64 3.47
N SER A 29 2.52 -0.49 3.28
CA SER A 29 3.31 -0.18 2.10
C SER A 29 4.72 0.19 2.53
N SER A 30 5.72 -0.54 2.04
CA SER A 30 7.13 -0.20 2.18
C SER A 30 7.72 0.21 0.84
N LEU A 31 8.47 1.31 0.81
CA LEU A 31 9.02 1.91 -0.43
C LEU A 31 7.90 2.40 -1.39
N GLY A 32 8.15 3.48 -2.13
CA GLY A 32 7.19 4.00 -3.11
C GLY A 32 7.11 3.18 -4.40
N GLY A 33 6.58 3.78 -5.47
CA GLY A 33 6.48 3.15 -6.79
C GLY A 33 5.19 2.34 -7.02
N SER A 34 5.23 1.35 -7.93
CA SER A 34 4.02 0.69 -8.45
C SER A 34 3.22 -0.08 -7.39
N HIS A 35 3.90 -0.75 -6.45
CA HIS A 35 3.26 -1.46 -5.36
C HIS A 35 2.55 -0.47 -4.41
N HIS A 36 3.18 0.67 -4.12
CA HIS A 36 2.55 1.73 -3.34
C HIS A 36 1.29 2.25 -4.04
N LEU A 37 1.36 2.57 -5.33
CA LEU A 37 0.21 3.04 -6.11
C LEU A 37 -0.95 2.04 -6.15
N LEU A 38 -0.64 0.74 -6.24
CA LEU A 38 -1.66 -0.30 -6.18
C LEU A 38 -2.36 -0.32 -4.81
N LEU A 39 -1.58 -0.31 -3.73
CA LEU A 39 -2.11 -0.34 -2.37
C LEU A 39 -2.89 0.94 -2.05
N ASP A 40 -2.42 2.09 -2.51
CA ASP A 40 -3.08 3.39 -2.43
C ASP A 40 -4.48 3.32 -3.10
N ARG A 41 -4.56 2.78 -4.31
CA ARG A 41 -5.84 2.59 -5.01
C ARG A 41 -6.77 1.60 -4.32
N VAL A 42 -6.23 0.49 -3.80
CA VAL A 42 -7.02 -0.49 -3.05
C VAL A 42 -7.57 0.14 -1.78
N SER A 43 -6.78 0.95 -1.07
CA SER A 43 -7.22 1.70 0.11
C SER A 43 -8.36 2.66 -0.20
N GLU A 44 -8.29 3.39 -1.32
CA GLU A 44 -9.38 4.26 -1.77
C GLU A 44 -10.68 3.48 -1.99
N ILE A 45 -10.61 2.36 -2.73
CA ILE A 45 -11.78 1.53 -3.04
C ILE A 45 -12.41 0.99 -1.75
N LEU A 46 -11.59 0.48 -0.83
CA LEU A 46 -12.09 -0.06 0.44
C LEU A 46 -12.73 1.04 1.30
N GLN A 47 -12.11 2.20 1.39
CA GLN A 47 -12.66 3.32 2.15
C GLN A 47 -14.00 3.80 1.56
N ASP A 48 -14.11 3.87 0.23
CA ASP A 48 -15.32 4.25 -0.50
C ASP A 48 -16.48 3.25 -0.29
N HIS A 49 -16.17 1.98 -0.05
CA HIS A 49 -17.16 0.94 0.26
C HIS A 49 -17.52 0.85 1.75
N GLY A 50 -17.10 1.83 2.57
CA GLY A 50 -17.45 1.93 3.99
C GLY A 50 -16.54 1.15 4.94
N TYR A 51 -15.43 0.59 4.46
CA TYR A 51 -14.43 -0.01 5.35
C TYR A 51 -13.58 1.06 6.03
N ASN A 52 -13.16 0.82 7.27
CA ASN A 52 -12.23 1.69 7.99
C ASN A 52 -10.79 1.31 7.66
N VAL A 53 -10.17 2.06 6.76
CA VAL A 53 -8.82 1.75 6.26
C VAL A 53 -7.78 2.60 6.98
N THR A 54 -6.69 1.95 7.37
CA THR A 54 -5.48 2.62 7.86
C THR A 54 -4.28 2.14 7.05
N MET A 55 -3.54 3.06 6.46
CA MET A 55 -2.30 2.77 5.74
C MET A 55 -1.09 3.02 6.63
N LEU A 56 -0.27 1.99 6.85
CA LEU A 56 1.06 2.11 7.42
C LEU A 56 2.07 2.35 6.30
N ARG A 57 2.76 3.49 6.37
CA ARG A 57 3.89 3.80 5.49
C ARG A 57 5.18 3.49 6.23
N TYR A 58 5.94 2.56 5.69
CA TYR A 58 7.24 2.17 6.23
C TYR A 58 8.35 2.59 5.27
N GLY A 59 9.32 3.34 5.78
CA GLY A 59 10.49 3.76 5.02
C GLY A 59 10.44 5.20 4.54
N ALA A 60 11.54 5.61 3.92
CA ALA A 60 11.72 6.96 3.40
C ALA A 60 10.80 7.26 2.22
N GLU A 61 10.57 8.55 1.96
CA GLU A 61 9.69 9.09 0.91
C GLU A 61 10.15 8.79 -0.52
N PHE A 62 11.02 7.81 -0.71
CA PHE A 62 11.47 7.35 -2.02
C PHE A 62 10.28 6.92 -2.88
N LEU A 63 10.07 7.64 -3.98
CA LEU A 63 9.07 7.31 -4.99
C LEU A 63 7.62 7.34 -4.47
N ILE A 64 7.38 7.99 -3.32
CA ILE A 64 6.03 8.26 -2.83
C ILE A 64 5.58 9.57 -3.49
N PRO A 65 4.43 9.59 -4.20
CA PRO A 65 3.90 10.83 -4.76
C PRO A 65 3.63 11.86 -3.65
N GLU A 66 3.77 13.15 -3.96
CA GLU A 66 3.41 14.22 -3.03
C GLU A 66 2.01 14.02 -2.45
N ASN A 67 1.91 14.25 -1.15
CA ASN A 67 0.80 13.80 -0.34
C ASN A 67 -0.46 14.66 -0.61
N ASN A 68 -1.32 14.18 -1.49
CA ASN A 68 -2.69 14.69 -1.61
C ASN A 68 -3.51 14.23 -0.41
N GLU A 69 -4.51 15.02 0.02
CA GLU A 69 -5.44 14.61 1.07
C GLU A 69 -6.05 13.23 0.73
N LYS A 70 -5.81 12.24 1.61
CA LYS A 70 -6.29 10.88 1.43
C LYS A 70 -7.60 10.65 2.19
N PRO A 71 -8.54 9.89 1.62
CA PRO A 71 -9.82 9.61 2.27
C PRO A 71 -9.70 8.63 3.46
N TYR A 72 -8.54 7.99 3.64
CA TYR A 72 -8.24 7.03 4.72
C TYR A 72 -7.12 7.53 5.63
N GLN A 73 -7.03 6.95 6.82
CA GLN A 73 -5.99 7.29 7.79
C GLN A 73 -4.62 6.81 7.30
N VAL A 74 -3.59 7.67 7.40
CA VAL A 74 -2.20 7.31 7.13
C VAL A 74 -1.39 7.42 8.42
N ILE A 75 -0.62 6.39 8.74
CA ILE A 75 0.34 6.37 9.85
C ILE A 75 1.73 6.19 9.24
N SER A 76 2.59 7.19 9.43
CA SER A 76 3.99 7.12 9.02
C SER A 76 4.84 6.50 10.13
N CYS A 77 5.53 5.41 9.81
CA CYS A 77 6.51 4.79 10.71
C CYS A 77 7.89 5.41 10.44
N LEU A 78 8.54 5.87 11.50
CA LEU A 78 9.92 6.35 11.42
C LEU A 78 10.85 5.16 11.14
N PRO A 79 11.62 5.20 10.04
CA PRO A 79 12.61 4.18 9.80
C PRO A 79 13.82 4.33 10.75
N PRO A 80 14.65 3.29 10.92
CA PRO A 80 15.94 3.38 11.60
C PRO A 80 16.86 4.44 10.97
N GLU A 81 17.79 5.02 11.76
CA GLU A 81 18.67 6.12 11.34
C GLU A 81 19.49 5.81 10.06
N ASP A 82 19.97 4.57 9.91
CA ASP A 82 20.77 4.15 8.74
C ASP A 82 19.94 3.58 7.58
N TYR A 83 18.61 3.46 7.74
CA TYR A 83 17.74 2.78 6.77
C TYR A 83 17.75 3.45 5.40
N GLU A 84 17.67 4.78 5.35
CA GLU A 84 17.69 5.50 4.08
C GLU A 84 19.00 5.29 3.33
N LYS A 85 20.12 5.29 4.07
CA LYS A 85 21.45 5.10 3.50
C LYS A 85 21.60 3.70 2.92
N GLU A 86 21.14 2.67 3.63
CA GLU A 86 21.19 1.28 3.18
C GLU A 86 20.30 1.05 1.95
N ILE A 87 19.08 1.58 1.96
CA ILE A 87 18.16 1.51 0.81
C ILE A 87 18.76 2.21 -0.41
N ASN A 88 19.32 3.41 -0.23
CA ASN A 88 19.95 4.16 -1.33
C ASN A 88 21.15 3.44 -1.92
N GLN A 89 22.02 2.89 -1.07
CA GLN A 89 23.18 2.11 -1.52
C GLN A 89 22.72 0.90 -2.34
N THR A 90 21.72 0.18 -1.84
CA THR A 90 21.15 -1.00 -2.51
C THR A 90 20.53 -0.61 -3.85
N PHE A 91 19.70 0.43 -3.88
CA PHE A 91 19.05 0.92 -5.10
C PHE A 91 20.06 1.39 -6.14
N ASN A 92 21.05 2.19 -5.74
CA ASN A 92 22.10 2.68 -6.64
C ASN A 92 22.93 1.55 -7.23
N TYR A 93 23.25 0.53 -6.43
CA TYR A 93 23.93 -0.67 -6.90
C TYR A 93 23.11 -1.37 -8.00
N PHE A 94 21.83 -1.67 -7.74
CA PHE A 94 20.95 -2.31 -8.73
C PHE A 94 20.82 -1.49 -10.02
N MET A 95 20.62 -0.17 -9.91
CA MET A 95 20.51 0.71 -11.08
C MET A 95 21.81 0.75 -11.89
N THR A 96 22.96 0.79 -11.21
CA THR A 96 24.28 0.77 -11.87
C THR A 96 24.47 -0.52 -12.66
N GLU A 97 24.20 -1.68 -12.05
CA GLU A 97 24.33 -2.97 -12.71
C GLU A 97 23.35 -3.13 -13.87
N ALA A 98 22.09 -2.71 -13.71
CA ALA A 98 21.09 -2.76 -14.77
C ALA A 98 21.49 -1.89 -15.98
N LEU A 99 21.99 -0.68 -15.74
CA LEU A 99 22.48 0.20 -16.79
C LEU A 99 23.74 -0.37 -17.46
N HIS A 100 24.65 -0.94 -16.67
CA HIS A 100 25.86 -1.57 -17.20
C HIS A 100 25.53 -2.75 -18.12
N GLY A 101 24.63 -3.63 -17.70
CA GLY A 101 24.14 -4.75 -18.53
C GLY A 101 23.43 -4.27 -19.81
N SER A 102 22.62 -3.22 -19.72
CA SER A 102 21.97 -2.60 -20.90
C SER A 102 23.00 -2.05 -21.91
N LEU A 103 24.05 -1.38 -21.44
CA LEU A 103 25.13 -0.87 -22.29
C LEU A 103 25.89 -2.01 -22.99
N ILE A 104 26.12 -3.13 -22.30
CA ILE A 104 26.76 -4.32 -22.90
C ILE A 104 25.87 -4.90 -24.00
N LEU A 105 24.56 -5.04 -23.76
CA LEU A 105 23.61 -5.52 -24.77
C LEU A 105 23.56 -4.57 -25.98
N GLN A 106 23.52 -3.26 -25.77
CA GLN A 106 23.57 -2.30 -26.87
C GLN A 106 24.84 -2.42 -27.70
N ARG A 107 26.02 -2.59 -27.07
CA ARG A 107 27.28 -2.79 -27.79
C ARG A 107 27.30 -4.07 -28.62
N LEU A 108 26.76 -5.18 -28.09
CA LEU A 108 26.65 -6.44 -28.82
C LEU A 108 25.72 -6.33 -30.03
N VAL A 109 24.56 -5.69 -29.88
CA VAL A 109 23.62 -5.46 -30.98
C VAL A 109 24.22 -4.56 -32.07
N VAL A 110 24.98 -3.52 -31.70
CA VAL A 110 25.65 -2.66 -32.68
C VAL A 110 26.82 -3.36 -33.40
N GLN A 111 27.50 -4.31 -32.76
CA GLN A 111 28.59 -5.08 -33.39
C GLN A 111 28.13 -6.23 -34.29
N THR A 112 26.85 -6.60 -34.24
CA THR A 112 26.27 -7.72 -35.00
C THR A 112 25.41 -7.30 -36.20
N CYS A 113 25.29 -5.99 -36.45
CA CYS A 113 24.74 -5.39 -37.66
C CYS A 113 25.85 -4.85 -38.56
#